data_AF-V6MEL6-F1
#
_entry.id   AF-V6MEL6-F1
#
_cell.length_a   1.000
_cell.length_b   1.000
_cell.length_c   1.000
_cell.angle_alpha   90.00
_cell.angle_beta   90.00
_cell.angle_gamma   90.00
#
_symmetry.space_group_name_H-M   'P 1'
#
loop_
_entity.id
_entity.type
_entity.pdbx_description
1 polymer ?
#
loop_
_entity_poly.entity_id
_entity_poly.type
_entity_poly.pdbx_seq_one_letter_code
_entity_poly.pdbx_strand_id
1 'polypeptide(L)' 'MHHEQAVEKVRSCTHEELEEWKKHVLFCLKWHREDHNQYEIDDCEFLLEKIEEQLAHLESRRRLGR' A
#
# COMPACT_ATOMS: atom_id res chain seq x y z
N MET A 1 -7.24 -3.07 10.98
CA MET A 1 -6.93 -1.61 11.07
C MET A 1 -8.15 -0.84 10.55
N HIS A 2 -8.43 0.40 10.98
CA HIS A 2 -9.50 1.18 10.32
C HIS A 2 -8.97 1.66 8.96
N HIS A 3 -9.58 1.21 7.86
CA HIS A 3 -9.14 1.49 6.47
C HIS A 3 -8.88 2.98 6.22
N GLU A 4 -9.66 3.87 6.84
CA GLU A 4 -9.51 5.32 6.72
C GLU A 4 -8.13 5.83 7.18
N GLN A 5 -7.63 5.34 8.32
CA GLN A 5 -6.32 5.74 8.87
C GLN A 5 -5.18 5.25 7.99
N ALA A 6 -5.35 4.09 7.35
CA ALA A 6 -4.36 3.54 6.43
C ALA A 6 -4.28 4.39 5.16
N VAL A 7 -5.42 4.81 4.61
CA VAL A 7 -5.50 5.71 3.44
C VAL A 7 -4.85 7.07 3.72
N GLU A 8 -5.12 7.67 4.89
CA GLU A 8 -4.52 8.95 5.25
C GLU A 8 -2.99 8.85 5.35
N LYS A 9 -2.48 7.78 5.96
CA LYS A 9 -1.04 7.52 6.02
C LYS A 9 -0.44 7.34 4.63
N VAL A 10 -1.03 6.51 3.77
CA VAL A 10 -0.58 6.31 2.37
C VAL A 10 -0.42 7.64 1.65
N ARG A 11 -1.39 8.55 1.77
CA ARG A 11 -1.36 9.86 1.10
C ARG A 11 -0.25 10.78 1.62
N SER A 12 0.15 10.62 2.87
CA SER A 12 1.20 11.43 3.51
C SER A 12 2.62 10.94 3.26
N CYS A 13 2.78 9.67 2.83
CA CYS A 13 4.09 9.06 2.61
C CYS A 13 4.75 9.54 1.31
N THR A 14 6.08 9.58 1.34
CA THR A 14 6.95 9.77 0.18
C THR A 14 6.99 8.51 -0.69
N HIS A 15 7.53 8.63 -1.89
CA HIS A 15 7.69 7.50 -2.81
C HIS A 15 8.52 6.36 -2.18
N GLU A 16 9.63 6.68 -1.53
CA GLU A 16 10.51 5.68 -0.91
C GLU A 16 9.81 4.95 0.24
N GLU A 17 9.10 5.70 1.11
CA GLU A 17 8.31 5.11 2.20
C GLU A 17 7.20 4.19 1.67
N LEU A 18 6.52 4.58 0.59
CA LEU A 18 5.48 3.76 -0.05
C LEU A 18 6.06 2.48 -0.67
N GLU A 19 7.25 2.52 -1.24
CA GLU A 19 7.93 1.31 -1.74
C GLU A 19 8.33 0.35 -0.62
N GLU A 20 8.80 0.87 0.52
CA GLU A 20 9.06 0.05 1.70
C GLU A 20 7.77 -0.55 2.25
N TRP A 21 6.70 0.24 2.30
CA TRP A 21 5.42 -0.24 2.79
C TRP A 21 4.81 -1.29 1.88
N LYS A 22 4.93 -1.14 0.56
CA LYS A 22 4.55 -2.16 -0.43
C LYS A 22 5.24 -3.50 -0.16
N LYS A 23 6.56 -3.49 0.09
CA LYS A 23 7.32 -4.72 0.40
C LYS A 23 6.82 -5.39 1.67
N HIS A 24 6.52 -4.60 2.70
CA HIS A 24 5.98 -5.11 3.96
C HIS A 24 4.58 -5.73 3.78
N VAL A 25 3.68 -5.05 3.08
CA VAL A 25 2.33 -5.56 2.80
C VAL A 25 2.36 -6.86 2.00
N LEU A 26 3.24 -6.96 0.99
CA LEU A 26 3.42 -8.21 0.23
C LEU A 26 3.93 -9.36 1.10
N PHE A 27 4.82 -9.07 2.06
CA PHE A 27 5.29 -10.05 3.03
C PHE A 27 4.15 -10.54 3.94
N CYS A 28 3.36 -9.61 4.51
CA CYS A 28 2.19 -9.95 5.32
C CYS A 28 1.16 -10.75 4.52
N LEU A 29 0.84 -10.34 3.30
CA LEU A 29 -0.11 -11.03 2.42
C LEU A 29 0.29 -12.49 2.19
N LYS A 30 1.58 -12.75 1.95
CA LYS A 30 2.08 -14.12 1.81
C LYS A 30 1.81 -14.93 3.09
N TRP A 31 2.17 -14.37 4.24
CA TRP A 31 2.00 -15.04 5.53
C TRP A 31 0.52 -15.30 5.86
N HIS A 32 -0.36 -14.32 5.65
CA HIS A 32 -1.80 -14.47 5.88
C HIS A 32 -2.46 -15.47 4.92
N ARG A 33 -1.96 -15.60 3.69
CA ARG A 33 -2.38 -16.65 2.75
C ARG A 33 -2.00 -18.05 3.24
N GLU A 34 -0.83 -18.21 3.84
CA GLU A 34 -0.41 -19.48 4.46
C GLU A 34 -1.24 -19.80 5.71
N ASP A 35 -1.64 -18.78 6.48
CA ASP A 35 -2.50 -18.88 7.67
C ASP A 35 -4.01 -18.99 7.33
N HIS A 36 -4.39 -18.92 6.05
CA HIS A 36 -5.78 -18.89 5.58
C HIS A 36 -6.66 -17.79 6.23
N ASN A 37 -6.04 -16.68 6.62
CA ASN A 37 -6.73 -15.58 7.29
C ASN A 37 -7.32 -14.60 6.26
N GLN A 38 -8.53 -14.90 5.77
CA GLN A 38 -9.18 -14.13 4.71
C GLN A 38 -9.35 -12.65 5.06
N TYR A 39 -9.66 -12.32 6.32
CA TYR A 39 -9.84 -10.94 6.75
C TYR A 39 -8.55 -10.12 6.58
N GLU A 40 -7.42 -10.66 7.02
CA GLU A 40 -6.12 -9.98 6.89
C GLU A 40 -5.61 -9.97 5.44
N ILE A 41 -5.97 -10.97 4.64
CA ILE A 41 -5.72 -10.99 3.19
C ILE A 41 -6.45 -9.82 2.52
N ASP A 42 -7.74 -9.65 2.79
CA ASP A 42 -8.56 -8.57 2.23
C ASP A 42 -8.02 -7.19 2.65
N ASP A 43 -7.64 -7.02 3.92
CA ASP A 43 -7.02 -5.78 4.44
C ASP A 43 -5.67 -5.48 3.73
N CYS A 44 -4.84 -6.51 3.51
CA CYS A 44 -3.57 -6.37 2.81
C CYS A 44 -3.75 -6.02 1.32
N GLU A 45 -4.70 -6.66 0.64
CA GLU A 45 -4.98 -6.40 -0.78
C GLU A 45 -5.54 -4.98 -0.97
N PHE A 46 -6.43 -4.54 -0.08
CA PHE A 46 -6.91 -3.15 -0.06
C PHE A 46 -5.76 -2.15 0.13
N LEU A 47 -4.89 -2.38 1.12
CA LEU A 47 -3.77 -1.48 1.39
C LEU A 47 -2.77 -1.43 0.23
N LEU A 48 -2.53 -2.58 -0.42
CA LEU A 48 -1.66 -2.67 -1.59
C LEU A 48 -2.21 -1.83 -2.76
N GLU A 49 -3.51 -1.91 -3.04
CA GLU A 49 -4.16 -1.07 -4.06
C GLU A 49 -3.91 0.42 -3.78
N LYS A 50 -4.13 0.88 -2.54
CA LYS A 50 -3.95 2.29 -2.19
C LYS A 50 -2.50 2.77 -2.31
N ILE A 51 -1.54 1.91 -1.94
CA ILE A 51 -0.12 2.21 -2.11
C ILE A 51 0.22 2.36 -3.60
N GLU A 52 -0.27 1.45 -4.47
CA GLU A 52 -0.01 1.50 -5.90
C GLU A 52 -0.66 2.72 -6.58
N GLU A 53 -1.90 3.07 -6.20
CA GLU A 53 -2.57 4.29 -6.67
C GLU A 53 -1.75 5.55 -6.35
N GLN A 54 -1.23 5.64 -5.11
CA GLN A 54 -0.44 6.79 -4.67
C GLN A 54 0.93 6.84 -5.35
N LEU A 55 1.61 5.71 -5.51
CA LEU A 55 2.87 5.63 -6.25
C LEU A 55 2.69 6.12 -7.69
N ALA A 56 1.66 5.64 -8.39
CA ALA A 56 1.35 6.07 -9.75
C ALA A 56 1.05 7.58 -9.84
N HIS A 57 0.34 8.13 -8.84
CA HIS A 57 0.09 9.56 -8.76
C HIS A 57 1.37 10.38 -8.57
N LEU A 58 2.28 9.94 -7.69
CA LEU A 58 3.58 10.59 -7.48
C LEU A 58 4.48 10.50 -8.72
N GLU A 59 4.50 9.36 -9.41
CA GLU A 59 5.23 9.19 -10.67
C GLU A 59 4.70 10.09 -11.78
N SER A 60 3.37 10.19 -11.93
CA SER A 60 2.73 11.10 -12.88
C SER A 60 3.12 12.57 -12.63
N ARG A 61 3.07 13.00 -11.37
CA ARG A 61 3.51 14.36 -10.98
C ARG A 61 4.99 14.61 -11.28
N ARG A 62 5.85 13.60 -11.10
CA ARG A 62 7.29 13.69 -11.43
C ARG A 62 7.52 13.84 -12.94
N ARG A 63 6.68 13.23 -13.78
CA ARG A 63 6.78 13.31 -15.25
C ARG A 63 6.26 14.64 -15.81
N LEU A 64 5.24 15.24 -15.19
CA LEU A 64 4.65 16.52 -15.62
C LEU A 64 5.42 17.76 -15.13
N GLY A 65 6.27 17.61 -14.12
CA GLY A 65 7.09 18.70 -13.57
C GLY A 65 8.51 18.81 -14.16
N ARG A 66 8.78 18.19 -15.31
CA ARG A 66 10.09 18.19 -15.98
C ARG A 66 10.00 18.79 -17.38
#